data_AF-A0A1H8A785-F1
#
_entry.id   AF-A0A1H8A785-F1
#
_cell.length_a   1.000
_cell.length_b   1.000
_cell.length_c   1.000
_cell.angle_alpha   90.00
_cell.angle_beta   90.00
_cell.angle_gamma   90.00
#
_symmetry.space_group_name_H-M   'P 1'
#
loop_
_entity.id
_entity.type
_entity.pdbx_description
1 polymer ?
#
loop_
_entity_poly.entity_id
_entity_poly.type
_entity_poly.pdbx_seq_one_letter_code
_entity_poly.pdbx_strand_id
1 'polypeptide(L)'
;MNKPLISFHGKQEIKDAKIADIKRHQVLDNLRQGSYWENQKGCAVTCTMFSPEDFEKQTVNTSDIHGRYETQLGIPRILARLEDRFFEGMTVENSKEWPLRFIEAVPVGVNLENVWRRFMAWMLADNAEGVIKFAKNDKQRKAIQDVADAFTRSITETVTYDEWAQVRNDAAAAAADAAYAAAAADAAYAADAAADADAARTSARKAHFFKMSEKLLELLREAA
;
A
#
# COMPACT_ATOMS: atom_id res chain seq x y z
N MET A 1 -25.56 1.41 -12.71
CA MET A 1 -24.15 1.80 -12.49
C MET A 1 -24.04 2.31 -11.07
N ASN A 2 -23.07 1.85 -10.28
CA ASN A 2 -22.81 2.45 -8.97
C ASN A 2 -22.19 3.85 -9.18
N LYS A 3 -22.53 4.80 -8.30
CA LYS A 3 -21.89 6.12 -8.31
C LYS A 3 -20.40 5.95 -7.97
N PRO A 4 -19.46 6.62 -8.67
CA PRO A 4 -18.04 6.55 -8.30
C PRO A 4 -17.84 7.03 -6.87
N LEU A 5 -16.84 6.45 -6.19
CA LEU A 5 -16.37 6.96 -4.90
C LEU A 5 -15.71 8.32 -5.13
N ILE A 6 -16.05 9.29 -4.28
CA ILE A 6 -15.57 10.67 -4.33
C ILE A 6 -14.93 10.99 -2.99
N SER A 7 -13.66 11.37 -2.99
CA SER A 7 -12.86 11.55 -1.78
C SER A 7 -13.44 12.63 -0.84
N PHE A 8 -13.49 12.26 0.45
CA PHE A 8 -14.17 12.98 1.54
C PHE A 8 -15.61 13.38 1.20
N HIS A 9 -16.27 12.63 0.30
CA HIS A 9 -17.58 12.94 -0.28
C HIS A 9 -17.69 14.35 -0.88
N GLY A 10 -16.57 14.95 -1.30
CA GLY A 10 -16.49 16.33 -1.78
C GLY A 10 -16.50 17.40 -0.69
N LYS A 11 -16.27 17.03 0.58
CA LYS A 11 -16.38 17.92 1.75
C LYS A 11 -15.04 18.08 2.47
N GLN A 12 -14.49 19.30 2.45
CA GLN A 12 -13.26 19.64 3.16
C GLN A 12 -13.38 19.39 4.68
N GLU A 13 -14.55 19.67 5.28
CA GLU A 13 -14.83 19.46 6.70
C GLU A 13 -14.58 18.01 7.19
N ILE A 14 -14.76 17.00 6.33
CA ILE A 14 -14.51 15.59 6.68
C ILE A 14 -13.00 15.32 6.67
N LYS A 15 -12.26 15.88 5.71
CA LYS A 15 -10.78 15.79 5.69
C LYS A 15 -10.17 16.49 6.91
N ASP A 16 -10.64 17.69 7.23
CA ASP A 16 -10.13 18.49 8.34
C ASP A 16 -10.37 17.80 9.70
N ALA A 17 -11.57 17.24 9.91
CA ALA A 17 -11.88 16.46 11.11
C ALA A 17 -10.95 15.24 11.26
N LYS A 18 -10.69 14.50 10.18
CA LYS A 18 -9.77 13.35 10.17
C LYS A 18 -8.32 13.76 10.43
N ILE A 19 -7.86 14.87 9.86
CA ILE A 19 -6.54 15.46 10.15
C ILE A 19 -6.42 15.86 11.63
N ALA A 20 -7.49 16.41 12.21
CA ALA A 20 -7.52 16.76 13.63
C ALA A 20 -7.46 15.52 14.53
N ASP A 21 -8.25 14.47 14.25
CA ASP A 21 -8.22 13.20 14.99
C ASP A 21 -6.82 12.57 14.97
N ILE A 22 -6.20 12.46 13.79
CA ILE A 22 -4.87 11.87 13.63
C ILE A 22 -3.81 12.68 14.39
N LYS A 23 -3.85 14.03 14.32
CA LYS A 23 -2.93 14.90 15.08
C LYS A 23 -3.09 14.73 16.59
N ARG A 24 -4.32 14.52 17.09
CA ARG A 24 -4.56 14.21 18.50
C ARG A 24 -4.03 12.83 18.87
N HIS A 25 -4.23 11.80 18.03
CA HIS A 25 -3.65 10.47 18.22
C HIS A 25 -2.11 10.46 18.23
N GLN A 26 -1.46 11.34 17.45
CA GLN A 26 -0.01 11.51 17.48
C GLN A 26 0.48 12.11 18.81
N VAL A 27 -0.18 13.16 19.31
CA VAL A 27 0.13 13.81 20.60
C VAL A 27 -0.08 12.84 21.79
N LEU A 28 -1.10 12.00 21.71
CA LEU A 28 -1.44 10.99 22.73
C LEU A 28 -0.66 9.66 22.57
N ASP A 29 0.25 9.57 21.60
CA ASP A 29 1.03 8.36 21.28
C ASP A 29 0.14 7.11 21.02
N ASN A 30 -1.09 7.29 20.52
CA ASN A 30 -2.04 6.20 20.26
C ASN A 30 -1.64 5.29 19.07
N LEU A 31 -0.58 5.61 18.32
CA LEU A 31 -0.16 4.81 17.17
C LEU A 31 0.70 3.60 17.60
N ARG A 32 0.40 2.42 17.07
CA ARG A 32 1.17 1.19 17.27
C ARG A 32 1.10 0.24 16.06
N GLN A 33 2.25 -0.27 15.64
CA GLN A 33 2.39 -1.37 14.68
C GLN A 33 2.01 -2.73 15.33
N GLY A 34 1.51 -3.65 14.52
CA GLY A 34 1.24 -5.05 14.87
C GLY A 34 -0.11 -5.31 15.53
N SER A 35 -0.99 -4.31 15.66
CA SER A 35 -2.38 -4.50 16.13
C SER A 35 -3.31 -3.41 15.63
N TYR A 36 -4.52 -3.79 15.23
CA TYR A 36 -5.56 -2.83 14.87
C TYR A 36 -6.02 -2.02 16.09
N TRP A 37 -6.18 -2.65 17.26
CA TRP A 37 -6.51 -1.98 18.52
C TRP A 37 -6.10 -2.83 19.73
N GLU A 38 -5.28 -2.27 20.62
CA GLU A 38 -4.86 -2.88 21.89
C GLU A 38 -4.35 -1.80 22.86
N ASN A 39 -4.74 -1.83 24.14
CA ASN A 39 -4.25 -0.92 25.19
C ASN A 39 -4.34 0.58 24.84
N GLN A 40 -5.48 1.02 24.31
CA GLN A 40 -5.70 2.38 23.78
C GLN A 40 -4.67 2.80 22.71
N LYS A 41 -4.13 1.85 21.94
CA LYS A 41 -3.35 2.11 20.74
C LYS A 41 -3.90 1.35 19.53
N GLY A 42 -3.65 1.85 18.33
CA GLY A 42 -4.06 1.18 17.10
C GLY A 42 -3.16 1.54 15.91
N CYS A 43 -3.36 0.82 14.81
CA CYS A 43 -2.70 1.09 13.54
C CYS A 43 -3.19 2.38 12.87
N ALA A 44 -2.56 2.75 11.74
CA ALA A 44 -2.95 3.89 10.90
C ALA A 44 -4.47 3.93 10.63
N VAL A 45 -5.04 2.86 10.07
CA VAL A 45 -6.45 2.86 9.64
C VAL A 45 -7.43 2.94 10.81
N THR A 46 -7.03 2.50 12.01
CA THR A 46 -7.84 2.67 13.23
C THR A 46 -7.83 4.12 13.71
N CYS A 47 -6.66 4.77 13.73
CA CYS A 47 -6.51 6.18 14.13
C CYS A 47 -7.06 7.16 13.07
N THR A 48 -7.24 6.72 11.83
CA THR A 48 -8.00 7.47 10.81
C THR A 48 -9.51 7.28 11.02
N MET A 49 -10.00 6.06 11.25
CA MET A 49 -11.46 5.81 11.32
C MET A 49 -12.12 6.29 12.62
N PHE A 50 -11.41 6.21 13.75
CA PHE A 50 -11.94 6.56 15.07
C PHE A 50 -11.32 7.85 15.62
N SER A 51 -11.92 8.37 16.68
CA SER A 51 -11.38 9.51 17.44
C SER A 51 -10.65 9.03 18.72
N PRO A 52 -9.79 9.87 19.34
CA PRO A 52 -9.30 9.63 20.70
C PRO A 52 -10.43 9.41 21.71
N GLU A 53 -11.57 10.09 21.56
CA GLU A 53 -12.74 9.86 22.40
C GLU A 53 -13.33 8.45 22.27
N ASP A 54 -13.22 7.81 21.10
CA ASP A 54 -13.63 6.40 20.92
C ASP A 54 -12.66 5.42 21.59
N PHE A 55 -11.37 5.77 21.63
CA PHE A 55 -10.35 4.99 22.31
C PHE A 55 -10.55 5.03 23.83
N GLU A 56 -10.82 6.21 24.39
CA GLU A 56 -11.15 6.41 25.81
C GLU A 56 -12.41 5.66 26.21
N LYS A 57 -13.49 5.79 25.42
CA LYS A 57 -14.79 5.14 25.66
C LYS A 57 -14.81 3.65 25.31
N GLN A 58 -13.74 3.11 24.74
CA GLN A 58 -13.61 1.73 24.28
C GLN A 58 -14.70 1.33 23.25
N THR A 59 -15.16 2.28 22.44
CA THR A 59 -16.15 2.09 21.36
C THR A 59 -15.53 1.64 20.04
N VAL A 60 -14.21 1.48 19.98
CA VAL A 60 -13.46 1.03 18.80
C VAL A 60 -13.89 -0.36 18.37
N ASN A 61 -14.45 -0.46 17.17
CA ASN A 61 -14.83 -1.72 16.52
C ASN A 61 -14.06 -1.86 15.20
N THR A 62 -13.07 -2.73 15.16
CA THR A 62 -12.16 -2.93 14.00
C THR A 62 -12.76 -3.79 12.87
N SER A 63 -14.03 -4.22 12.97
CA SER A 63 -14.69 -5.01 11.93
C SER A 63 -14.84 -4.21 10.62
N ASP A 64 -14.36 -4.81 9.52
CA ASP A 64 -14.17 -4.21 8.18
C ASP A 64 -13.58 -2.79 8.19
N ILE A 65 -12.56 -2.55 9.02
CA ILE A 65 -11.93 -1.23 9.19
C ILE A 65 -11.48 -0.59 7.86
N HIS A 66 -10.89 -1.37 6.94
CA HIS A 66 -10.49 -0.89 5.61
C HIS A 66 -11.70 -0.57 4.71
N GLY A 67 -12.82 -1.27 4.86
CA GLY A 67 -14.04 -1.04 4.07
C GLY A 67 -14.78 0.24 4.44
N ARG A 68 -14.61 0.71 5.69
CA ARG A 68 -15.21 1.98 6.15
C ARG A 68 -14.67 3.21 5.43
N TYR A 69 -13.49 3.14 4.82
CA TYR A 69 -12.97 4.21 3.97
C TYR A 69 -13.90 4.50 2.78
N GLU A 70 -14.55 3.48 2.22
CA GLU A 70 -15.44 3.63 1.07
C GLU A 70 -16.75 4.33 1.47
N THR A 71 -17.28 4.02 2.66
CA THR A 71 -18.57 4.53 3.15
C THR A 71 -18.46 5.82 3.95
N GLN A 72 -17.37 6.05 4.67
CA GLN A 72 -17.16 7.24 5.52
C GLN A 72 -16.32 8.33 4.84
N LEU A 73 -15.34 7.95 4.00
CA LEU A 73 -14.42 8.90 3.35
C LEU A 73 -14.53 8.89 1.82
N GLY A 74 -15.29 7.99 1.19
CA GLY A 74 -15.29 7.85 -0.27
C GLY A 74 -13.91 7.52 -0.86
N ILE A 75 -13.05 6.83 -0.09
CA ILE A 75 -11.71 6.39 -0.50
C ILE A 75 -11.77 4.87 -0.76
N PRO A 76 -11.34 4.37 -1.94
CA PRO A 76 -11.28 2.93 -2.23
C PRO A 76 -10.56 2.11 -1.15
N ARG A 77 -11.16 0.97 -0.75
CA ARG A 77 -10.65 0.07 0.31
C ARG A 77 -9.23 -0.43 0.06
N ILE A 78 -8.81 -0.54 -1.19
CA ILE A 78 -7.44 -0.90 -1.58
C ILE A 78 -6.40 0.15 -1.15
N LEU A 79 -6.75 1.44 -1.13
CA LEU A 79 -5.87 2.50 -0.64
C LEU A 79 -5.74 2.46 0.89
N ALA A 80 -6.81 2.16 1.61
CA ALA A 80 -6.76 1.91 3.06
C ALA A 80 -5.88 0.68 3.39
N ARG A 81 -5.93 -0.37 2.58
CA ARG A 81 -5.02 -1.53 2.70
C ARG A 81 -3.57 -1.18 2.39
N LEU A 82 -3.31 -0.24 1.49
CA LEU A 82 -1.95 0.25 1.21
C LEU A 82 -1.43 1.14 2.35
N GLU A 83 -2.25 2.06 2.89
CA GLU A 83 -1.93 2.85 4.10
C GLU A 83 -1.46 1.94 5.24
N ASP A 84 -2.26 0.91 5.55
CA ASP A 84 -1.98 -0.10 6.57
C ASP A 84 -0.70 -0.90 6.28
N ARG A 85 -0.49 -1.33 5.02
CA ARG A 85 0.73 -2.08 4.63
C ARG A 85 2.00 -1.25 4.66
N PHE A 86 1.93 0.06 4.40
CA PHE A 86 3.08 0.95 4.56
C PHE A 86 3.35 1.24 6.04
N PHE A 87 2.31 1.50 6.82
CA PHE A 87 2.40 1.70 8.27
C PHE A 87 3.12 0.55 8.98
N GLU A 88 2.70 -0.69 8.72
CA GLU A 88 3.32 -1.91 9.27
C GLU A 88 4.69 -2.24 8.67
N GLY A 89 5.00 -1.71 7.49
CA GLY A 89 6.23 -2.01 6.75
C GLY A 89 7.44 -1.13 7.08
N MET A 90 7.21 0.09 7.56
CA MET A 90 8.27 1.11 7.75
C MET A 90 8.88 1.12 9.16
N THR A 91 9.79 2.06 9.44
CA THR A 91 10.35 2.30 10.78
C THR A 91 9.28 2.85 11.73
N VAL A 92 9.41 2.60 13.04
CA VAL A 92 8.50 3.12 14.08
C VAL A 92 8.45 4.65 14.08
N GLU A 93 9.57 5.28 13.72
CA GLU A 93 9.71 6.72 13.51
C GLU A 93 8.80 7.21 12.37
N ASN A 94 8.99 6.69 11.16
CA ASN A 94 8.19 7.07 10.00
C ASN A 94 6.71 6.70 10.16
N SER A 95 6.39 5.59 10.83
CA SER A 95 5.01 5.14 11.03
C SER A 95 4.20 6.08 11.92
N LYS A 96 4.85 6.88 12.79
CA LYS A 96 4.16 7.89 13.61
C LYS A 96 3.64 9.06 12.78
N GLU A 97 4.34 9.45 11.72
CA GLU A 97 3.88 10.52 10.82
C GLU A 97 2.96 10.01 9.72
N TRP A 98 3.15 8.76 9.28
CA TRP A 98 2.54 8.21 8.07
C TRP A 98 1.01 8.40 7.91
N PRO A 99 0.14 8.15 8.91
CA PRO A 99 -1.32 8.28 8.73
C PRO A 99 -1.71 9.72 8.38
N LEU A 100 -1.02 10.69 8.98
CA LEU A 100 -1.23 12.10 8.68
C LEU A 100 -0.75 12.43 7.26
N ARG A 101 0.48 12.02 6.93
CA ARG A 101 1.09 12.26 5.61
C ARG A 101 0.24 11.67 4.48
N PHE A 102 -0.38 10.50 4.72
CA PHE A 102 -1.34 9.86 3.84
C PHE A 102 -2.61 10.69 3.67
N ILE A 103 -3.36 10.98 4.74
CA ILE A 103 -4.63 11.71 4.67
C ILE A 103 -4.45 13.15 4.17
N GLU A 104 -3.36 13.84 4.51
CA GLU A 104 -3.03 15.16 3.96
C GLU A 104 -2.78 15.10 2.44
N ALA A 105 -2.18 14.02 1.92
CA ALA A 105 -1.94 13.84 0.49
C ALA A 105 -3.19 13.50 -0.34
N VAL A 106 -4.28 13.01 0.28
CA VAL A 106 -5.53 12.70 -0.45
C VAL A 106 -6.28 14.01 -0.81
N PRO A 107 -6.43 14.39 -2.09
CA PRO A 107 -7.27 15.53 -2.50
C PRO A 107 -8.76 15.32 -2.17
N VAL A 108 -9.54 16.41 -2.08
CA VAL A 108 -10.99 16.37 -1.79
C VAL A 108 -11.79 16.46 -3.09
N GLY A 109 -12.86 15.66 -3.21
CA GLY A 109 -13.81 15.76 -4.31
C GLY A 109 -13.48 14.98 -5.59
N VAL A 110 -12.48 14.09 -5.56
CA VAL A 110 -12.00 13.37 -6.76
C VAL A 110 -12.23 11.86 -6.67
N ASN A 111 -12.14 11.17 -7.80
CA ASN A 111 -12.21 9.71 -7.86
C ASN A 111 -10.80 9.10 -7.83
N LEU A 112 -10.50 8.34 -6.78
CA LEU A 112 -9.17 7.76 -6.53
C LEU A 112 -9.00 6.33 -7.09
N GLU A 113 -10.00 5.77 -7.77
CA GLU A 113 -10.00 4.36 -8.23
C GLU A 113 -8.82 4.00 -9.14
N ASN A 114 -8.26 4.97 -9.87
CA ASN A 114 -7.10 4.72 -10.73
C ASN A 114 -5.75 4.90 -10.01
N VAL A 115 -5.69 5.48 -8.80
CA VAL A 115 -4.42 5.73 -8.08
C VAL A 115 -3.70 4.42 -7.76
N TRP A 116 -4.42 3.41 -7.27
CA TRP A 116 -3.81 2.11 -6.95
C TRP A 116 -3.35 1.36 -8.21
N ARG A 117 -4.02 1.56 -9.35
CA ARG A 117 -3.65 0.98 -10.65
C ARG A 117 -2.36 1.62 -11.20
N ARG A 118 -2.25 2.96 -11.13
CA ARG A 118 -1.02 3.70 -11.42
C ARG A 118 0.13 3.25 -10.52
N PHE A 119 -0.12 3.07 -9.23
CA PHE A 119 0.88 2.58 -8.27
C PHE A 119 1.34 1.16 -8.59
N MET A 120 0.43 0.24 -8.92
CA MET A 120 0.77 -1.13 -9.31
C MET A 120 1.61 -1.18 -10.60
N ALA A 121 1.24 -0.41 -11.63
CA ALA A 121 2.02 -0.34 -12.87
C ALA A 121 3.45 0.16 -12.62
N TRP A 122 3.61 1.23 -11.83
CA TRP A 122 4.92 1.76 -11.44
C TRP A 122 5.73 0.75 -10.62
N MET A 123 5.13 0.15 -9.59
CA MET A 123 5.79 -0.83 -8.71
C MET A 123 6.28 -2.07 -9.47
N LEU A 124 5.68 -2.39 -10.62
CA LEU A 124 6.13 -3.47 -11.49
C LEU A 124 7.23 -3.00 -12.47
N ALA A 125 6.99 -1.95 -13.24
CA ALA A 125 7.80 -1.59 -14.42
C ALA A 125 8.81 -0.45 -14.24
N ASP A 126 8.90 0.20 -13.07
CA ASP A 126 9.94 1.20 -12.81
C ASP A 126 11.34 0.56 -12.77
N ASN A 127 12.27 1.06 -13.58
CA ASN A 127 13.60 0.49 -13.73
C ASN A 127 14.54 0.69 -12.51
N ALA A 128 14.24 1.64 -11.62
CA ALA A 128 15.05 1.94 -10.44
C ALA A 128 14.49 1.31 -9.16
N GLU A 129 13.17 1.38 -8.97
CA GLU A 129 12.49 0.89 -7.76
C GLU A 129 11.63 -0.36 -7.97
N GLY A 130 11.06 -0.56 -9.16
CA GLY A 130 10.09 -1.60 -9.46
C GLY A 130 10.66 -3.02 -9.60
N VAL A 131 9.77 -4.00 -9.68
CA VAL A 131 10.11 -5.44 -9.72
C VAL A 131 10.95 -5.81 -10.95
N ILE A 132 10.77 -5.11 -12.08
CA ILE A 132 11.45 -5.39 -13.36
C ILE A 132 12.99 -5.36 -13.29
N LYS A 133 13.57 -4.62 -12.34
CA LYS A 133 15.03 -4.57 -12.11
C LYS A 133 15.61 -5.90 -11.59
N PHE A 134 14.77 -6.77 -11.02
CA PHE A 134 15.16 -8.11 -10.57
C PHE A 134 15.00 -9.20 -11.65
N ALA A 135 14.49 -8.86 -12.84
CA ALA A 135 14.34 -9.80 -13.95
C ALA A 135 15.71 -10.23 -14.51
N LYS A 136 16.04 -11.52 -14.35
CA LYS A 136 17.31 -12.13 -14.78
C LYS A 136 17.34 -12.48 -16.27
N ASN A 137 16.20 -12.47 -16.96
CA ASN A 137 16.06 -12.79 -18.38
C ASN A 137 14.82 -12.12 -18.98
N ASP A 138 14.69 -12.18 -20.31
CA ASP A 138 13.63 -11.48 -21.04
C ASP A 138 12.25 -12.10 -20.86
N LYS A 139 12.14 -13.40 -20.54
CA LYS A 139 10.85 -14.03 -20.18
C LYS A 139 10.30 -13.41 -18.90
N GLN A 140 11.14 -13.25 -17.87
CA GLN A 140 10.78 -12.58 -16.62
C GLN A 140 10.48 -11.09 -16.85
N ARG A 141 11.31 -10.40 -17.65
CA ARG A 141 11.13 -8.98 -17.97
C ARG A 141 9.79 -8.73 -18.67
N LYS A 142 9.48 -9.54 -19.70
CA LYS A 142 8.19 -9.51 -20.41
C LYS A 142 7.02 -9.81 -19.47
N ALA A 143 7.07 -10.89 -18.69
CA ALA A 143 5.96 -11.25 -17.81
C ALA A 143 5.65 -10.19 -16.73
N ILE A 144 6.66 -9.44 -16.27
CA ILE A 144 6.46 -8.30 -15.37
C ILE A 144 5.85 -7.11 -16.13
N GLN A 145 6.35 -6.83 -17.34
CA GLN A 145 5.83 -5.75 -18.19
C GLN A 145 4.38 -5.98 -18.61
N ASP A 146 4.01 -7.20 -19.04
CA ASP A 146 2.65 -7.54 -19.47
C ASP A 146 1.60 -7.28 -18.37
N VAL A 147 1.96 -7.53 -17.10
CA VAL A 147 1.09 -7.22 -15.94
C VAL A 147 1.05 -5.72 -15.66
N ALA A 148 2.16 -5.00 -15.81
CA ALA A 148 2.20 -3.54 -15.67
C ALA A 148 1.40 -2.83 -16.77
N ASP A 149 1.44 -3.35 -18.00
CA ASP A 149 0.68 -2.88 -19.15
C ASP A 149 -0.81 -3.18 -18.97
N ALA A 150 -1.18 -4.35 -18.43
CA ALA A 150 -2.57 -4.64 -18.04
C ALA A 150 -3.09 -3.65 -16.98
N PHE A 151 -2.29 -3.33 -15.95
CA PHE A 151 -2.66 -2.28 -14.98
C PHE A 151 -2.80 -0.91 -15.64
N THR A 152 -1.88 -0.54 -16.53
CA THR A 152 -1.88 0.75 -17.25
C THR A 152 -3.11 0.88 -18.14
N ARG A 153 -3.42 -0.13 -18.97
CA ARG A 153 -4.63 -0.20 -19.80
C ARG A 153 -5.90 -0.11 -18.95
N SER A 154 -5.93 -0.78 -17.80
CA SER A 154 -7.09 -0.77 -16.89
C SER A 154 -7.45 0.58 -16.27
N ILE A 155 -6.65 1.63 -16.50
CA ILE A 155 -6.98 3.02 -16.12
C ILE A 155 -8.03 3.63 -17.05
N THR A 156 -8.01 3.27 -18.33
CA THR A 156 -8.83 3.88 -19.40
C THR A 156 -9.79 2.91 -20.09
N GLU A 157 -9.53 1.61 -20.04
CA GLU A 157 -10.35 0.58 -20.70
C GLU A 157 -10.59 -0.65 -19.81
N THR A 158 -11.58 -1.47 -20.17
CA THR A 158 -11.89 -2.72 -19.48
C THR A 158 -10.98 -3.84 -19.98
N VAL A 159 -9.88 -4.09 -19.27
CA VAL A 159 -9.12 -5.35 -19.42
C VAL A 159 -9.99 -6.51 -18.92
N THR A 160 -10.19 -7.51 -19.78
CA THR A 160 -11.12 -8.63 -19.55
C THR A 160 -10.63 -9.62 -18.50
N TYR A 161 -11.54 -10.46 -17.98
CA TYR A 161 -11.17 -11.53 -17.05
C TYR A 161 -10.13 -12.49 -17.64
N ASP A 162 -10.28 -12.84 -18.92
CA ASP A 162 -9.38 -13.79 -19.59
C ASP A 162 -7.99 -13.19 -19.84
N GLU A 163 -7.90 -11.90 -20.20
CA GLU A 163 -6.61 -11.18 -20.22
C GLU A 163 -5.95 -11.15 -18.83
N TRP A 164 -6.72 -10.84 -17.77
CA TRP A 164 -6.23 -10.85 -16.39
C TRP A 164 -5.83 -12.25 -15.89
N ALA A 165 -6.44 -13.30 -16.42
CA ALA A 165 -6.04 -14.68 -16.17
C ALA A 165 -4.75 -15.02 -16.92
N GLN A 166 -4.64 -14.64 -18.20
CA GLN A 166 -3.47 -14.90 -19.03
C GLN A 166 -2.20 -14.26 -18.47
N VAL A 167 -2.18 -12.93 -18.23
CA VAL A 167 -0.97 -12.25 -17.71
C VAL A 167 -0.59 -12.75 -16.31
N ARG A 168 -1.56 -13.21 -15.51
CA ARG A 168 -1.31 -13.85 -14.20
C ARG A 168 -0.68 -15.23 -14.34
N ASN A 169 -1.14 -16.04 -15.30
CA ASN A 169 -0.59 -17.36 -15.57
C ASN A 169 0.84 -17.28 -16.12
N ASP A 170 1.10 -16.33 -17.03
CA ASP A 170 2.44 -16.10 -17.59
C ASP A 170 3.43 -15.59 -16.52
N ALA A 171 2.98 -14.67 -15.66
CA ALA A 171 3.76 -14.22 -14.50
C ALA A 171 4.02 -15.35 -13.48
N ALA A 172 3.03 -16.20 -13.21
CA ALA A 172 3.20 -17.36 -12.34
C ALA A 172 4.20 -18.38 -12.90
N ALA A 173 4.15 -18.65 -14.21
CA ALA A 173 5.11 -19.52 -14.88
C ALA A 173 6.54 -18.93 -14.86
N ALA A 174 6.69 -17.65 -15.15
CA ALA A 174 7.99 -16.97 -15.08
C ALA A 174 8.57 -16.92 -13.65
N ALA A 175 7.71 -16.82 -12.63
CA ALA A 175 8.08 -16.90 -11.21
C ALA A 175 8.48 -18.32 -10.79
N ALA A 176 7.79 -19.35 -11.28
CA ALA A 176 8.15 -20.75 -11.04
C ALA A 176 9.54 -21.09 -11.62
N ASP A 177 9.81 -20.68 -12.86
CA ASP A 177 11.14 -20.78 -13.48
C ASP A 177 12.21 -20.06 -12.65
N ALA A 178 11.90 -18.85 -12.15
CA ALA A 178 12.79 -18.06 -11.32
C ALA A 178 13.14 -18.76 -10.00
N ALA A 179 12.14 -19.36 -9.35
CA ALA A 179 12.31 -20.10 -8.10
C ALA A 179 13.13 -21.39 -8.30
N TYR A 180 12.88 -22.14 -9.38
CA TYR A 180 13.65 -23.35 -9.71
C TYR A 180 15.12 -23.00 -10.00
N ALA A 181 15.36 -21.95 -10.78
CA ALA A 181 16.71 -21.46 -11.06
C ALA A 181 17.44 -20.89 -9.82
N ALA A 182 16.70 -20.32 -8.85
CA ALA A 182 17.26 -19.89 -7.58
C ALA A 182 17.65 -21.09 -6.70
N ALA A 183 16.76 -22.06 -6.52
CA ALA A 183 17.03 -23.27 -5.74
C ALA A 183 18.23 -24.07 -6.28
N ALA A 184 18.37 -24.15 -7.60
CA ALA A 184 19.53 -24.78 -8.25
C ALA A 184 20.85 -24.02 -8.01
N ALA A 185 20.81 -22.71 -7.82
CA ALA A 185 21.99 -21.88 -7.50
C ALA A 185 22.34 -21.92 -6.00
N ASP A 186 21.35 -21.83 -5.12
CA ASP A 186 21.55 -21.88 -3.66
C ASP A 186 22.12 -23.24 -3.23
N ALA A 187 21.71 -24.33 -3.88
CA ALA A 187 22.28 -25.67 -3.70
C ALA A 187 23.78 -25.77 -4.05
N ALA A 188 24.32 -24.81 -4.80
CA ALA A 188 25.75 -24.75 -5.16
C ALA A 188 26.58 -23.80 -4.28
N TYR A 189 25.97 -23.07 -3.34
CA TYR A 189 26.61 -21.94 -2.64
C TYR A 189 26.48 -21.96 -1.09
N ALA A 190 26.10 -23.11 -0.52
CA ALA A 190 25.68 -23.21 0.88
C ALA A 190 26.82 -23.18 1.92
N ALA A 191 27.37 -22.00 2.23
CA ALA A 191 28.02 -21.70 3.51
C ALA A 191 28.02 -20.20 3.87
N ASP A 192 27.74 -19.92 5.15
CA ASP A 192 28.20 -18.79 5.98
C ASP A 192 27.95 -17.32 5.51
N ALA A 193 26.87 -16.70 6.02
CA ALA A 193 26.68 -15.23 6.17
C ALA A 193 25.31 -14.84 6.81
N ALA A 194 24.78 -15.62 7.77
CA ALA A 194 23.34 -15.57 8.09
C ALA A 194 22.84 -14.31 8.85
N ALA A 195 23.57 -13.82 9.85
CA ALA A 195 23.05 -12.84 10.82
C ALA A 195 23.05 -11.39 10.29
N ASP A 196 24.20 -10.86 9.89
CA ASP A 196 24.32 -9.49 9.39
C ASP A 196 23.49 -9.26 8.11
N ALA A 197 23.35 -10.32 7.30
CA ALA A 197 22.48 -10.32 6.13
C ALA A 197 21.01 -10.09 6.50
N ASP A 198 20.51 -10.60 7.63
CA ASP A 198 19.11 -10.39 8.02
C ASP A 198 18.85 -8.96 8.53
N ALA A 199 19.78 -8.40 9.31
CA ALA A 199 19.72 -7.00 9.73
C ALA A 199 19.76 -6.05 8.51
N ALA A 200 20.62 -6.33 7.53
CA ALA A 200 20.70 -5.59 6.28
C ALA A 200 19.44 -5.74 5.42
N ARG A 201 18.91 -6.96 5.26
CA ARG A 201 17.64 -7.25 4.53
C ARG A 201 16.46 -6.53 5.17
N THR A 202 16.33 -6.58 6.49
CA THR A 202 15.29 -5.90 7.26
C THR A 202 15.37 -4.38 7.09
N SER A 203 16.57 -3.81 7.13
CA SER A 203 16.80 -2.36 6.94
C SER A 203 16.46 -1.93 5.51
N ALA A 204 16.94 -2.67 4.50
CA ALA A 204 16.63 -2.42 3.09
C ALA A 204 15.12 -2.53 2.80
N ARG A 205 14.43 -3.50 3.41
CA ARG A 205 12.97 -3.67 3.31
C ARG A 205 12.21 -2.47 3.87
N LYS A 206 12.58 -1.97 5.05
CA LYS A 206 11.97 -0.78 5.67
C LYS A 206 12.21 0.48 4.81
N ALA A 207 13.40 0.65 4.26
CA ALA A 207 13.72 1.75 3.35
C ALA A 207 12.91 1.67 2.03
N HIS A 208 12.73 0.47 1.47
CA HIS A 208 11.92 0.28 0.26
C HIS A 208 10.43 0.52 0.52
N PHE A 209 9.89 0.11 1.69
CA PHE A 209 8.53 0.48 2.12
C PHE A 209 8.36 2.01 2.19
N PHE A 210 9.34 2.75 2.73
CA PHE A 210 9.28 4.22 2.74
C PHE A 210 9.23 4.80 1.32
N LYS A 211 10.12 4.39 0.40
CA LYS A 211 10.11 4.84 -1.01
C LYS A 211 8.78 4.55 -1.72
N MET A 212 8.22 3.36 -1.54
CA MET A 212 6.91 3.00 -2.09
C MET A 212 5.78 3.85 -1.48
N SER A 213 5.86 4.16 -0.19
CA SER A 213 4.90 5.02 0.50
C SER A 213 4.92 6.44 -0.06
N GLU A 214 6.11 7.01 -0.29
CA GLU A 214 6.30 8.34 -0.88
C GLU A 214 5.71 8.42 -2.30
N LYS A 215 5.90 7.38 -3.13
CA LYS A 215 5.30 7.30 -4.48
C LYS A 215 3.78 7.21 -4.44
N LEU A 216 3.19 6.57 -3.43
CA LEU A 216 1.74 6.60 -3.26
C LEU A 216 1.27 8.03 -2.87
N LEU A 217 2.02 8.76 -2.05
CA LEU A 217 1.70 10.17 -1.74
C LEU A 217 1.81 11.08 -2.97
N GLU A 218 2.76 10.83 -3.86
CA GLU A 218 2.88 11.50 -5.17
C GLU A 218 1.62 11.24 -6.02
N LEU A 219 1.30 9.97 -6.27
CA LEU A 219 0.17 9.57 -7.12
C LEU A 219 -1.21 9.97 -6.56
N LEU A 220 -1.33 10.15 -5.24
CA LEU A 220 -2.51 10.72 -4.58
C LEU A 220 -2.65 12.23 -4.86
N ARG A 221 -1.57 13.00 -4.75
CA ARG A 221 -1.57 14.45 -5.01
C ARG A 221 -1.85 14.76 -6.47
N GLU A 222 -1.36 13.93 -7.38
CA GLU A 222 -1.62 14.00 -8.83
C GLU A 222 -3.05 13.59 -9.24
N ALA A 223 -3.90 13.16 -8.31
CA ALA A 223 -5.31 12.86 -8.59
C ALA A 223 -6.24 14.07 -8.41
N ALA A 224 -5.70 15.25 -8.10
CA ALA A 224 -6.40 16.51 -7.86
C ALA A 224 -6.91 17.18 -9.14
#